data_AF-A0A7S1E706-F1
#
_entry.id   AF-A0A7S1E706-F1
#
_cell.length_a   1.000
_cell.length_b   1.000
_cell.length_c   1.000
_cell.angle_alpha   90.00
_cell.angle_beta   90.00
_cell.angle_gamma   90.00
#
_symmetry.space_group_name_H-M   'P 1'
#
loop_
_entity.id
_entity.type
_entity.pdbx_description
1 polymer ?
#
loop_
_entity_poly.entity_id
_entity_poly.type
_entity_poly.pdbx_seq_one_letter_code
_entity_poly.pdbx_strand_id
1 'polypeptide(L)'
;WNLVNTEPFVNALGALTGNQAMQQVKAGLKAIYLSGWQVAGDANSNGEMYPDQSLYSVDSVPKVVKKINATFKRADEIQWSEGKDDIDFFAPIVADAEAGFGGVLNAFELMKAMIEAGASGVHFEDQLASAKKCGHMG
;
A
#
# COMPACT_ATOMS: atom_id res chain seq x y z
N TRP A 1 -12.58 -5.82 5.85
CA TRP A 1 -13.07 -6.44 7.09
C TRP A 1 -13.80 -7.77 6.86
N ASN A 2 -14.74 -7.86 5.92
CA ASN A 2 -15.45 -9.12 5.65
C ASN A 2 -14.49 -10.29 5.35
N LEU A 3 -13.57 -10.11 4.38
CA LEU A 3 -12.62 -11.14 3.96
C LEU A 3 -11.84 -11.76 5.13
N VAL A 4 -11.34 -10.96 6.07
CA VAL A 4 -10.56 -11.48 7.22
C VAL A 4 -11.39 -12.25 8.24
N ASN A 5 -12.73 -12.16 8.17
CA ASN A 5 -13.65 -12.89 9.05
C ASN A 5 -14.32 -14.08 8.36
N THR A 6 -14.32 -14.13 7.02
CA THR A 6 -15.03 -15.17 6.26
C THR A 6 -14.11 -16.13 5.53
N GLU A 7 -12.92 -15.68 5.13
CA GLU A 7 -11.92 -16.54 4.48
C GLU A 7 -11.07 -17.27 5.52
N PRO A 8 -10.60 -18.50 5.25
CA PRO A 8 -9.66 -19.18 6.14
C PRO A 8 -8.40 -18.35 6.41
N PHE A 9 -7.92 -17.63 5.39
CA PHE A 9 -6.91 -16.59 5.47
C PHE A 9 -6.98 -15.71 4.21
N VAL A 10 -6.37 -14.52 4.26
CA VAL A 10 -6.23 -13.63 3.11
C VAL A 10 -4.74 -13.40 2.89
N ASN A 11 -4.20 -13.95 1.80
CA ASN A 11 -2.82 -13.72 1.39
C ASN A 11 -2.73 -12.52 0.42
N ALA A 12 -1.56 -11.88 0.39
CA ALA A 12 -1.26 -10.77 -0.49
C ALA A 12 0.21 -10.81 -0.93
N LEU A 13 0.54 -10.04 -1.97
CA LEU A 13 1.91 -9.82 -2.44
C LEU A 13 2.21 -8.31 -2.41
N GLY A 14 3.49 -7.98 -2.21
CA GLY A 14 3.95 -6.58 -2.27
C GLY A 14 3.82 -6.00 -3.68
N ALA A 15 3.17 -4.84 -3.81
CA ALA A 15 3.09 -4.08 -5.06
C ALA A 15 3.68 -2.68 -4.88
N LEU A 16 4.64 -2.32 -5.75
CA LEU A 16 5.26 -0.99 -5.82
C LEU A 16 4.76 -0.17 -7.03
N THR A 17 3.94 -0.79 -7.89
CA THR A 17 3.28 -0.12 -9.02
C THR A 17 1.82 -0.54 -9.15
N GLY A 18 1.01 0.32 -9.79
CA GLY A 18 -0.38 0.00 -10.09
C GLY A 18 -0.55 -1.21 -11.00
N ASN A 19 0.33 -1.41 -11.99
CA ASN A 19 0.26 -2.57 -12.88
C ASN A 19 0.54 -3.89 -12.15
N GLN A 20 1.50 -3.91 -11.20
CA GLN A 20 1.71 -5.08 -10.36
C GLN A 20 0.42 -5.44 -9.58
N ALA A 21 -0.19 -4.45 -8.92
CA ALA A 21 -1.43 -4.64 -8.19
C ALA A 21 -2.58 -5.11 -9.09
N MET A 22 -2.75 -4.50 -10.28
CA MET A 22 -3.76 -4.92 -11.26
C MET A 22 -3.57 -6.38 -11.68
N GLN A 23 -2.33 -6.81 -11.94
CA GLN A 23 -2.05 -8.21 -12.31
C GLN A 23 -2.27 -9.17 -11.13
N GLN A 24 -1.96 -8.77 -9.91
CA GLN A 24 -2.25 -9.55 -8.70
C GLN A 24 -3.76 -9.84 -8.56
N VAL A 25 -4.61 -8.84 -8.79
CA VAL A 25 -6.08 -9.01 -8.77
C VAL A 25 -6.53 -9.89 -9.95
N LYS A 26 -6.03 -9.65 -11.17
CA LYS A 26 -6.33 -10.51 -12.34
C LYS A 26 -5.91 -11.97 -12.13
N ALA A 27 -4.87 -12.20 -11.34
CA ALA A 27 -4.41 -13.54 -10.97
C ALA A 27 -5.24 -14.19 -9.83
N GLY A 28 -6.22 -13.47 -9.28
CA GLY A 28 -7.17 -13.98 -8.28
C GLY A 28 -6.82 -13.63 -6.82
N LEU A 29 -5.82 -12.78 -6.56
CA LEU A 29 -5.57 -12.31 -5.20
C LEU A 29 -6.68 -11.36 -4.73
N LYS A 30 -7.08 -11.51 -3.46
CA LYS A 30 -8.19 -10.76 -2.84
C LYS A 30 -7.75 -9.51 -2.08
N ALA A 31 -6.45 -9.24 -2.00
CA ALA A 31 -5.89 -8.09 -1.29
C ALA A 31 -4.50 -7.73 -1.83
N ILE A 32 -4.09 -6.49 -1.59
CA ILE A 32 -2.78 -5.95 -1.98
C ILE A 32 -2.00 -5.55 -0.74
N TYR A 33 -0.72 -5.91 -0.72
CA TYR A 33 0.20 -5.38 0.28
C TYR A 33 1.06 -4.28 -0.34
N LEU A 34 1.22 -3.16 0.35
CA LEU A 34 2.08 -2.07 -0.07
C LEU A 34 3.19 -1.90 0.96
N SER A 35 4.38 -2.36 0.59
CA SER A 35 5.56 -2.41 1.46
C SER A 35 6.31 -1.07 1.51
N GLY A 36 6.61 -0.59 2.71
CA GLY A 36 7.47 0.58 2.93
C GLY A 36 8.89 0.35 2.39
N TRP A 37 9.43 -0.86 2.56
CA TRP A 37 10.71 -1.29 1.98
C TRP A 37 10.76 -1.15 0.46
N GLN A 38 9.72 -1.58 -0.26
CA GLN A 38 9.68 -1.46 -1.72
C GLN A 38 9.56 0.00 -2.16
N VAL A 39 8.84 0.82 -1.40
CA VAL A 39 8.75 2.27 -1.64
C VAL A 39 10.10 2.95 -1.43
N ALA A 40 10.80 2.63 -0.35
CA ALA A 40 12.16 3.10 -0.10
C ALA A 40 13.10 2.73 -1.25
N GLY A 41 13.04 1.48 -1.72
CA GLY A 41 13.94 0.99 -2.76
C GLY A 41 13.71 1.60 -4.14
N ASP A 42 12.46 1.79 -4.59
CA ASP A 42 12.20 2.04 -6.03
C ASP A 42 10.89 2.80 -6.35
N ALA A 43 10.16 3.35 -5.37
CA ALA A 43 8.87 4.00 -5.65
C ALA A 43 8.53 5.22 -4.77
N ASN A 44 9.52 5.84 -4.14
CA ASN A 44 9.29 6.99 -3.27
C ASN A 44 9.29 8.34 -4.00
N SER A 45 8.75 9.36 -3.32
CA SER A 45 8.64 10.73 -3.83
C SER A 45 9.99 11.42 -4.05
N ASN A 46 11.07 10.98 -3.41
CA ASN A 46 12.38 11.58 -3.58
C ASN A 46 13.06 11.15 -4.89
N GLY A 47 12.61 10.04 -5.50
CA GLY A 47 13.21 9.50 -6.72
C GLY A 47 14.58 8.85 -6.51
N GLU A 48 14.91 8.52 -5.26
CA GLU A 48 16.19 7.93 -4.86
C GLU A 48 15.99 6.49 -4.40
N MET A 49 17.02 5.65 -4.55
CA MET A 49 17.04 4.32 -3.94
C MET A 49 17.50 4.42 -2.48
N TYR A 50 16.65 4.01 -1.54
CA TYR A 50 16.94 3.98 -0.11
C TYR A 50 16.88 2.57 0.49
N PRO A 51 17.65 2.32 1.57
CA PRO A 51 17.36 1.23 2.49
C PRO A 51 16.08 1.51 3.30
N ASP A 52 15.51 0.47 3.90
CA ASP A 52 14.33 0.54 4.75
C ASP A 52 14.66 1.08 6.15
N GLN A 53 14.84 2.40 6.21
CA GLN A 53 15.16 3.18 7.42
C GLN A 53 14.38 4.51 7.49
N SER A 54 13.17 4.54 6.93
CA SER A 54 12.29 5.74 6.92
C SER A 54 12.94 7.02 6.37
N LEU A 55 13.87 6.90 5.41
CA LEU A 55 14.60 8.03 4.81
C LEU A 55 13.79 8.80 3.76
N TYR A 56 12.80 8.15 3.17
CA TYR A 56 11.98 8.75 2.12
C TYR A 56 10.91 9.69 2.68
N SER A 57 10.36 10.56 1.83
CA SER A 57 9.32 11.52 2.24
C SER A 57 8.04 10.80 2.69
N VAL A 58 7.46 11.21 3.83
CA VAL A 58 6.27 10.59 4.46
C VAL A 58 5.05 10.46 3.54
N ASP A 59 4.97 11.28 2.47
CA ASP A 59 3.89 11.24 1.48
C ASP A 59 4.03 10.11 0.44
N SER A 60 5.15 9.39 0.43
CA SER A 60 5.49 8.42 -0.61
C SER A 60 4.53 7.23 -0.63
N VAL A 61 4.29 6.59 0.52
CA VAL A 61 3.36 5.45 0.58
C VAL A 61 1.92 5.88 0.23
N PRO A 62 1.35 6.97 0.79
CA PRO A 62 0.04 7.46 0.37
C PRO A 62 -0.07 7.72 -1.14
N LYS A 63 0.98 8.27 -1.78
CA LYS A 63 1.00 8.45 -3.24
C LYS A 63 0.97 7.13 -4.00
N VAL A 64 1.66 6.09 -3.53
CA VAL A 64 1.61 4.75 -4.14
C VAL A 64 0.25 4.08 -3.94
N VAL A 65 -0.38 4.23 -2.77
CA VAL A 65 -1.78 3.79 -2.53
C VAL A 65 -2.71 4.43 -3.56
N LYS A 66 -2.64 5.75 -3.71
CA LYS A 66 -3.46 6.50 -4.67
C LYS A 66 -3.22 6.04 -6.12
N LYS A 67 -1.95 5.75 -6.47
CA LYS A 67 -1.57 5.24 -7.80
C LYS A 67 -2.15 3.84 -8.07
N ILE A 68 -2.18 2.96 -7.07
CA ILE A 68 -2.79 1.63 -7.18
C ILE A 68 -4.30 1.77 -7.37
N ASN A 69 -4.99 2.54 -6.53
CA ASN A 69 -6.43 2.77 -6.64
C ASN A 69 -6.82 3.44 -7.97
N ALA A 70 -6.03 4.38 -8.49
CA ALA A 70 -6.25 4.96 -9.81
C ALA A 70 -6.11 3.92 -10.94
N THR A 71 -5.22 2.94 -10.77
CA THR A 71 -5.06 1.85 -11.73
C THR A 71 -6.23 0.87 -11.68
N PHE A 72 -6.69 0.52 -10.48
CA PHE A 72 -7.90 -0.29 -10.29
C PHE A 72 -9.13 0.36 -10.90
N LYS A 73 -9.33 1.66 -10.64
CA LYS A 73 -10.40 2.43 -11.27
C LYS A 73 -10.34 2.35 -12.80
N ARG A 74 -9.15 2.50 -13.40
CA ARG A 74 -9.01 2.39 -14.86
C ARG A 74 -9.30 0.98 -15.37
N ALA A 75 -8.87 -0.06 -14.65
CA ALA A 75 -9.13 -1.44 -15.03
C ALA A 75 -10.63 -1.76 -14.98
N ASP A 76 -11.31 -1.30 -13.94
CA ASP A 76 -12.77 -1.38 -13.78
C ASP A 76 -13.54 -0.63 -14.88
N GLU A 77 -13.16 0.63 -15.16
CA GLU A 77 -13.72 1.43 -16.26
C GLU A 77 -13.61 0.71 -17.61
N ILE A 78 -12.48 0.04 -17.88
CA ILE A 78 -12.26 -0.74 -19.11
C ILE A 78 -13.19 -1.96 -19.14
N GLN A 79 -13.21 -2.76 -18.08
CA GLN A 79 -14.07 -3.94 -17.97
C GLN A 79 -15.54 -3.58 -18.21
N TRP A 80 -16.02 -2.53 -17.53
CA TRP A 80 -17.38 -2.03 -17.67
C TRP A 80 -17.68 -1.56 -19.10
N SER A 81 -16.74 -0.86 -19.74
CA SER A 81 -16.89 -0.39 -21.13
C SER A 81 -16.99 -1.53 -22.16
N GLU A 82 -16.43 -2.70 -21.84
CA GLU A 82 -16.53 -3.92 -22.65
C GLU A 82 -17.79 -4.74 -22.35
N GLY A 83 -18.68 -4.25 -21.46
CA GLY A 83 -19.89 -4.95 -21.04
C GLY A 83 -19.62 -6.16 -20.13
N LYS A 84 -18.48 -6.16 -19.44
CA LYS A 84 -18.09 -7.21 -18.49
C LYS A 84 -18.19 -6.69 -17.05
N ASP A 85 -18.27 -7.62 -16.11
CA ASP A 85 -18.31 -7.37 -14.67
C ASP A 85 -17.78 -8.59 -13.88
N ASP A 86 -16.71 -9.22 -14.39
CA ASP A 86 -16.20 -10.50 -13.90
C ASP A 86 -15.17 -10.38 -12.78
N ILE A 87 -14.47 -9.26 -12.69
CA ILE A 87 -13.41 -9.01 -11.69
C ILE A 87 -13.77 -7.79 -10.85
N ASP A 88 -13.79 -7.96 -9.53
CA ASP A 88 -13.76 -6.84 -8.59
C ASP A 88 -12.31 -6.30 -8.50
N PHE A 89 -12.04 -5.21 -9.22
CA PHE A 89 -10.71 -4.60 -9.22
C PHE A 89 -10.37 -3.86 -7.94
N PHE A 90 -11.35 -3.48 -7.11
CA PHE A 90 -11.14 -2.65 -5.92
C PHE A 90 -10.71 -3.49 -4.71
N ALA A 91 -9.69 -4.35 -4.91
CA ALA A 91 -9.13 -5.16 -3.85
C ALA A 91 -8.56 -4.28 -2.72
N PRO A 92 -8.80 -4.62 -1.44
CA PRO A 92 -8.34 -3.83 -0.31
C PRO A 92 -6.81 -3.76 -0.26
N ILE A 93 -6.29 -2.55 -0.04
CA ILE A 93 -4.85 -2.28 0.11
C ILE A 93 -4.52 -2.20 1.60
N VAL A 94 -3.59 -3.03 2.06
CA VAL A 94 -2.96 -2.93 3.38
C VAL A 94 -1.59 -2.27 3.19
N ALA A 95 -1.40 -1.10 3.79
CA ALA A 95 -0.23 -0.25 3.55
C ALA A 95 0.64 -0.07 4.81
N ASP A 96 1.93 0.07 4.56
CA ASP A 96 2.97 0.28 5.56
C ASP A 96 3.06 1.76 5.97
N ALA A 97 2.87 2.05 7.26
CA ALA A 97 3.07 3.38 7.83
C ALA A 97 4.38 3.52 8.62
N GLU A 98 5.29 2.53 8.52
CA GLU A 98 6.54 2.47 9.26
C GLU A 98 6.28 2.68 10.77
N ALA A 99 7.14 3.45 11.44
CA ALA A 99 6.95 3.94 12.80
C ALA A 99 6.23 5.31 12.86
N GLY A 100 5.50 5.70 11.81
CA GLY A 100 4.73 6.96 11.78
C GLY A 100 5.55 8.23 11.51
N PHE A 101 6.82 8.12 11.10
CA PHE A 101 7.69 9.23 10.67
C PHE A 101 7.88 10.36 11.70
N GLY A 102 7.73 10.06 12.99
CA GLY A 102 7.92 11.04 14.05
C GLY A 102 7.11 10.71 15.29
N GLY A 103 6.38 11.71 15.81
CA GLY A 103 5.51 11.56 16.97
C GLY A 103 4.05 11.30 16.59
N VAL A 104 3.16 11.40 17.59
CA VAL A 104 1.72 11.12 17.43
C VAL A 104 1.04 11.98 16.36
N LEU A 105 1.47 13.22 16.17
CA LEU A 105 0.91 14.12 15.14
C LEU A 105 1.34 13.71 13.74
N ASN A 106 2.57 13.20 13.58
CA ASN A 106 3.05 12.65 12.31
C ASN A 106 2.25 11.39 11.94
N ALA A 107 2.05 10.49 12.91
CA ALA A 107 1.25 9.29 12.72
C ALA A 107 -0.21 9.63 12.37
N PHE A 108 -0.79 10.65 13.00
CA PHE A 108 -2.15 11.11 12.71
C PHE A 108 -2.30 11.61 11.27
N GLU A 109 -1.42 12.51 10.83
CA GLU A 109 -1.47 13.04 9.46
C GLU A 109 -1.17 11.97 8.41
N LEU A 110 -0.26 11.04 8.72
CA LEU A 110 0.00 9.89 7.85
C LEU A 110 -1.25 9.01 7.69
N MET A 111 -1.92 8.66 8.78
CA MET A 111 -3.15 7.87 8.73
C MET A 111 -4.24 8.58 7.92
N LYS A 112 -4.40 9.89 8.10
CA LYS A 112 -5.33 10.69 7.32
C LYS A 112 -5.00 10.65 5.82
N ALA A 113 -3.73 10.82 5.45
CA ALA A 113 -3.28 10.74 4.07
C ALA A 113 -3.50 9.34 3.46
N MET A 114 -3.31 8.27 4.24
CA MET A 114 -3.59 6.89 3.82
C MET A 114 -5.09 6.67 3.55
N ILE A 115 -5.96 7.18 4.42
CA ILE A 115 -7.43 7.11 4.24
C ILE A 115 -7.83 7.88 2.98
N GLU A 116 -7.35 9.11 2.80
CA GLU A 116 -7.64 9.94 1.61
C GLU A 116 -7.15 9.29 0.31
N ALA A 117 -6.02 8.56 0.37
CA ALA A 117 -5.50 7.80 -0.77
C ALA A 117 -6.30 6.51 -1.06
N GLY A 118 -7.14 6.05 -0.13
CA GLY A 118 -7.98 4.87 -0.24
C GLY A 118 -7.33 3.58 0.26
N ALA A 119 -6.46 3.64 1.28
CA ALA A 119 -5.99 2.44 1.96
C ALA A 119 -7.14 1.79 2.75
N SER A 120 -7.20 0.46 2.75
CA SER A 120 -8.21 -0.33 3.48
C SER A 120 -7.72 -0.80 4.85
N GLY A 121 -6.40 -0.83 5.04
CA GLY A 121 -5.75 -1.12 6.31
C GLY A 121 -4.37 -0.47 6.33
N VAL A 122 -3.89 -0.12 7.52
CA VAL A 122 -2.59 0.51 7.74
C VAL A 122 -1.96 -0.13 8.96
N HIS A 123 -0.68 -0.48 8.89
CA HIS A 123 0.06 -1.00 10.05
C HIS A 123 1.15 -0.02 10.49
N PHE A 124 1.32 0.10 11.81
CA PHE A 124 2.38 0.85 12.45
C PHE A 124 3.25 -0.11 13.26
N GLU A 125 4.55 0.15 13.33
CA GLU A 125 5.48 -0.60 14.18
C GLU A 125 5.97 0.24 15.38
N ASP A 126 6.41 -0.44 16.43
CA ASP A 126 6.81 0.14 17.72
C ASP A 126 8.30 0.52 17.79
N GLN A 127 8.95 0.69 16.64
CA GLN A 127 10.32 1.19 16.55
C GLN A 127 10.38 2.71 16.72
N LEU A 128 11.56 3.23 17.08
CA LEU A 128 11.80 4.68 17.07
C LEU A 128 11.96 5.16 15.62
N ALA A 129 11.08 6.05 15.15
CA ALA A 129 11.07 6.52 13.76
C ALA A 129 12.41 7.09 13.26
N SER A 130 13.19 7.76 14.12
CA SER A 130 14.51 8.31 13.77
C SER A 130 15.63 7.26 13.66
N ALA A 131 15.37 6.03 14.09
CA ALA A 131 16.30 4.90 14.05
C ALA A 131 15.60 3.62 13.55
N LYS A 132 14.53 3.79 12.76
CA LYS A 132 13.72 2.69 12.24
C LYS A 132 14.58 1.81 11.33
N LYS A 133 14.34 0.50 11.39
CA LYS A 133 14.96 -0.50 10.50
C LYS A 133 13.93 -1.46 9.94
N CYS A 134 14.28 -2.17 8.87
CA CYS A 134 13.57 -3.37 8.48
C CYS A 134 13.56 -4.36 9.66
N GLY A 135 12.44 -5.05 9.91
CA GLY A 135 12.32 -6.02 11.02
C GLY A 135 13.28 -7.21 10.95
N HIS A 136 13.96 -7.41 9.81
CA HIS A 136 14.98 -8.43 9.62
C HIS A 136 16.42 -7.87 9.64
N MET A 137 16.59 -6.59 9.99
CA MET A 137 17.89 -5.92 10.13
C MET A 137 18.21 -5.68 11.61
N GLY A 138 19.47 -5.89 12.01
CA GLY A 138 19.98 -5.60 13.35
C GLY A 138 20.31 -4.15 13.58
#